data_AF-A0A528MN68-F1
#
_entry.id   AF-A0A528MN68-F1
#
_cell.length_a   1.000
_cell.length_b   1.000
_cell.length_c   1.000
_cell.angle_alpha   90.00
_cell.angle_beta   90.00
_cell.angle_gamma   90.00
#
_symmetry.space_group_name_H-M   'P 1'
#
loop_
_entity.id
_entity.type
_entity.pdbx_description
1 polymer ?
#
loop_
_entity_poly.entity_id
_entity_poly.type
_entity_poly.pdbx_seq_one_letter_code
_entity_poly.pdbx_strand_id
1 'polypeptide(L)'
;MPSHESRPRYEGVDKALTAHGLTPRGGFNFADGEQSPSGLSGAAARSVLLVGQAGAAPWPHFLRWKESQSGTIANPLDAWSREVIGTVANDFGARAVSPSDRPYLPFQQWAMRAEGLRPSPLGILMHPQYGLWHAYRGALL
;
A
#
# COMPACT_ATOMS: atom_id res chain seq x y z
N MET A 1 15.47 -0.80 26.77
CA MET A 1 13.99 -0.76 26.77
C MET A 1 13.58 -0.08 25.47
N PRO A 2 13.15 -0.78 24.41
CA PRO A 2 12.65 -0.10 23.23
C PRO A 2 11.24 0.41 23.55
N SER A 3 11.05 1.71 23.39
CA SER A 3 9.78 2.40 23.43
C SER A 3 8.80 1.78 22.44
N HIS A 4 7.63 1.34 22.92
CA HIS A 4 6.49 1.00 22.10
C HIS A 4 5.99 2.29 21.44
N GLU A 5 6.51 2.61 20.27
CA GLU A 5 5.93 3.59 19.37
C GLU A 5 4.54 3.09 19.00
N SER A 6 3.51 3.88 19.33
CA SER A 6 2.11 3.54 19.12
C SER A 6 1.88 3.20 17.65
N ARG A 7 1.82 1.90 17.31
CA ARG A 7 1.42 1.47 15.95
C ARG A 7 0.02 2.06 15.70
N PRO A 8 -0.16 2.92 14.69
CA PRO A 8 -1.49 3.32 14.29
C PRO A 8 -2.33 2.05 14.06
N ARG A 9 -3.42 1.92 14.81
CA ARG A 9 -4.32 0.77 14.74
C ARG A 9 -5.21 0.94 13.52
N TYR A 10 -4.86 0.24 12.44
CA TYR A 10 -5.69 0.10 11.24
C TYR A 10 -6.63 -1.11 11.39
N GLU A 11 -7.21 -1.31 12.58
CA GLU A 11 -8.05 -2.47 12.89
C GLU A 11 -9.23 -2.54 11.91
N GLY A 12 -9.34 -3.67 11.20
CA GLY A 12 -10.35 -3.89 10.17
C GLY A 12 -9.80 -3.73 8.75
N VAL A 13 -8.96 -2.72 8.50
CA VAL A 13 -8.29 -2.54 7.19
C VAL A 13 -7.30 -3.70 6.96
N ASP A 14 -6.56 -4.08 8.01
CA ASP A 14 -5.66 -5.22 7.98
C ASP A 14 -6.38 -6.53 7.60
N LYS A 15 -7.53 -6.79 8.21
CA LYS A 15 -8.37 -7.96 7.95
C LYS A 15 -8.92 -7.94 6.52
N ALA A 16 -9.42 -6.79 6.07
CA ALA A 16 -9.93 -6.62 4.71
C ALA A 16 -8.85 -6.89 3.67
N LEU A 17 -7.64 -6.35 3.86
CA LEU A 17 -6.49 -6.60 2.97
C LEU A 17 -6.03 -8.06 3.00
N THR A 18 -5.96 -8.67 4.19
CA THR A 18 -5.47 -10.04 4.35
C THR A 18 -6.39 -11.05 3.68
N ALA A 19 -7.70 -10.76 3.54
CA ALA A 19 -8.64 -11.57 2.78
C ALA A 19 -8.26 -11.73 1.29
N HIS A 20 -7.38 -10.86 0.78
CA HIS A 20 -6.85 -10.89 -0.58
C HIS A 20 -5.34 -11.21 -0.65
N GLY A 21 -4.72 -11.59 0.46
CA GLY A 21 -3.27 -11.84 0.54
C GLY A 21 -2.43 -10.57 0.48
N LEU A 22 -3.03 -9.40 0.70
CA LEU A 22 -2.34 -8.12 0.90
C LEU A 22 -2.19 -7.83 2.39
N THR A 23 -1.24 -6.97 2.75
CA THR A 23 -0.99 -6.56 4.13
C THR A 23 -0.72 -5.06 4.19
N PRO A 24 -1.07 -4.39 5.31
CA PRO A 24 -0.49 -3.11 5.65
C PRO A 24 1.04 -3.20 5.66
N ARG A 25 1.69 -2.18 5.09
CA ARG A 25 3.15 -2.00 4.98
C ARG A 25 3.61 -0.75 5.72
N GLY A 26 2.98 -0.51 6.88
CA GLY A 26 3.18 0.69 7.68
C GLY A 26 2.42 1.92 7.16
N GLY A 27 2.30 2.92 8.02
CA GLY A 27 1.70 4.20 7.67
C GLY A 27 2.01 5.26 8.71
N PHE A 28 1.80 6.52 8.34
CA PHE A 28 2.13 7.68 9.17
C PHE A 28 1.17 8.83 8.90
N ASN A 29 1.12 9.77 9.83
CA ASN A 29 0.41 11.04 9.67
C ASN A 29 1.33 12.07 9.00
N PHE A 30 0.82 12.79 8.01
CA PHE A 30 1.52 13.95 7.47
C PHE A 30 1.61 15.03 8.54
N ALA A 31 2.73 15.77 8.59
CA ALA A 31 2.88 16.88 9.51
C ALA A 31 2.07 18.09 9.07
N ASP A 32 1.75 19.00 10.00
CA ASP A 32 1.06 20.25 9.66
C ASP A 32 1.87 21.06 8.65
N GLY A 33 1.22 21.47 7.56
CA GLY A 33 1.86 22.20 6.46
C GLY A 33 2.75 21.35 5.54
N GLU A 34 2.89 20.04 5.80
CA GLU A 34 3.52 19.11 4.86
C GLU A 34 2.65 18.99 3.60
N GLN A 35 3.28 19.01 2.42
CA GLN A 35 2.56 18.83 1.17
C GLN A 35 2.10 17.37 1.05
N SER A 36 0.80 17.13 1.14
CA SER A 36 0.19 15.81 1.00
C SER A 36 -0.75 15.74 -0.21
N PRO A 37 -0.94 14.56 -0.81
CA PRO A 37 -1.95 14.36 -1.86
C PRO A 37 -3.35 14.65 -1.32
N SER A 38 -4.30 14.93 -2.21
CA SER A 38 -5.70 15.05 -1.81
C SER A 38 -6.27 13.70 -1.36
N GLY A 39 -6.92 13.67 -0.20
CA GLY A 39 -7.71 12.54 0.28
C GLY A 39 -9.06 12.43 -0.45
N LEU A 40 -9.94 11.58 0.06
CA LEU A 40 -11.23 11.29 -0.58
C LEU A 40 -12.13 12.52 -0.77
N SER A 41 -12.15 13.44 0.20
CA SER A 41 -12.94 14.68 0.14
C SER A 41 -12.35 15.78 -0.75
N GLY A 42 -11.18 15.56 -1.35
CA GLY A 42 -10.42 16.57 -2.09
C GLY A 42 -9.54 17.46 -1.20
N ALA A 43 -9.75 17.47 0.12
CA ALA A 43 -8.84 18.12 1.07
C ALA A 43 -7.51 17.36 1.17
N ALA A 44 -6.47 18.01 1.71
CA ALA A 44 -5.17 17.38 1.98
C ALA A 44 -5.34 16.13 2.86
N ALA A 45 -4.73 15.01 2.45
CA ALA A 45 -4.73 13.77 3.22
C ALA A 45 -3.99 13.97 4.54
N ARG A 46 -4.54 13.42 5.62
CA ARG A 46 -3.96 13.52 6.98
C ARG A 46 -2.97 12.41 7.27
N SER A 47 -3.15 11.27 6.63
CA SER A 47 -2.33 10.08 6.82
C SER A 47 -2.16 9.33 5.53
N VAL A 48 -1.16 8.46 5.49
CA VAL A 48 -1.01 7.47 4.44
C VAL A 48 -0.76 6.10 5.06
N LEU A 49 -1.47 5.09 4.57
CA LEU A 49 -1.22 3.69 4.88
C LEU A 49 -0.76 2.98 3.62
N LEU A 50 0.47 2.49 3.62
CA LEU A 50 1.00 1.71 2.50
C LEU A 50 0.40 0.31 2.53
N VAL A 51 0.09 -0.18 1.33
CA VAL A 51 -0.49 -1.51 1.11
C VAL A 51 0.38 -2.26 0.12
N GLY A 52 0.59 -3.54 0.38
CA GLY A 52 1.39 -4.37 -0.49
C GLY A 52 1.38 -5.82 -0.07
N GLN A 53 2.41 -6.53 -0.48
CA GLN A 53 2.61 -7.92 -0.08
C GLN A 53 4.04 -8.16 0.39
N ALA A 54 4.19 -9.19 1.21
CA ALA A 54 5.44 -9.87 1.48
C ALA A 54 5.26 -11.36 1.14
N GLY A 55 6.17 -11.93 0.37
CA GLY A 55 6.07 -13.33 -0.06
C GLY A 55 5.00 -13.59 -1.11
N ALA A 56 4.54 -14.85 -1.17
CA ALA A 56 3.65 -15.38 -2.20
C ALA A 56 2.14 -15.27 -1.87
N ALA A 57 1.77 -14.74 -0.71
CA ALA A 57 0.39 -14.71 -0.22
C ALA A 57 -0.66 -14.21 -1.22
N PRO A 58 -0.44 -13.16 -2.04
CA PRO A 58 -1.47 -12.68 -2.97
C PRO A 58 -1.68 -13.60 -4.18
N TRP A 59 -0.76 -14.51 -4.52
CA TRP A 59 -0.80 -15.24 -5.78
C TRP A 59 -2.07 -16.08 -5.98
N PRO A 60 -2.52 -16.90 -5.01
CA PRO A 60 -3.77 -17.65 -5.16
C PRO A 60 -4.99 -16.75 -5.37
N HIS A 61 -5.01 -15.55 -4.79
CA HIS A 61 -6.11 -14.60 -4.92
C HIS A 61 -6.09 -13.91 -6.29
N PHE A 62 -4.91 -13.46 -6.72
CA PHE A 62 -4.70 -12.90 -8.06
C PHE A 62 -5.05 -13.89 -9.17
N LEU A 63 -4.65 -15.16 -9.04
CA LEU A 63 -4.93 -16.17 -10.06
C LEU A 63 -6.43 -16.43 -10.19
N ARG A 64 -7.15 -16.60 -9.08
CA ARG A 64 -8.62 -16.74 -9.11
C ARG A 64 -9.31 -15.53 -9.72
N TRP A 65 -8.87 -14.32 -9.36
CA TRP A 65 -9.39 -13.10 -9.98
C TRP A 65 -9.11 -13.08 -11.48
N LYS A 66 -7.91 -13.47 -11.92
CA LYS A 66 -7.52 -13.46 -13.33
C LYS A 66 -8.33 -14.47 -14.14
N GLU A 67 -8.60 -15.64 -13.59
CA GLU A 67 -9.44 -16.68 -14.22
C GLU A 67 -10.88 -16.21 -14.45
N SER A 68 -11.39 -15.29 -13.62
CA SER A 68 -12.73 -14.74 -13.79
C SER A 68 -12.81 -13.57 -14.78
N GLN A 69 -11.69 -13.12 -15.35
CA GLN A 69 -11.66 -11.99 -16.28
C GLN A 69 -11.93 -12.43 -17.71
N SER A 70 -12.80 -11.71 -18.41
CA SER A 70 -13.00 -11.90 -19.85
C SER A 70 -11.97 -11.11 -20.66
N GLY A 71 -11.17 -11.81 -21.46
CA GLY A 71 -10.26 -11.19 -22.42
C GLY A 71 -8.91 -10.73 -21.84
N THR A 72 -8.13 -10.05 -22.67
CA THR A 72 -6.77 -9.62 -22.33
C THR A 72 -6.81 -8.33 -21.52
N ILE A 73 -6.25 -8.38 -20.31
CA ILE A 73 -6.08 -7.21 -19.44
C ILE A 73 -4.62 -6.73 -19.52
N ALA A 74 -4.44 -5.44 -19.80
CA ALA A 74 -3.15 -4.78 -19.69
C ALA A 74 -2.74 -4.67 -18.21
N ASN A 75 -1.51 -5.07 -17.88
CA ASN A 75 -0.97 -5.06 -16.52
C ASN A 75 -1.93 -5.69 -15.48
N PRO A 76 -2.26 -6.98 -15.61
CA PRO A 76 -3.33 -7.62 -14.84
C PRO A 76 -3.11 -7.55 -13.32
N LEU A 77 -1.85 -7.59 -12.87
CA LEU A 77 -1.53 -7.50 -11.45
C LEU A 77 -1.81 -6.09 -10.89
N ASP A 78 -1.59 -5.04 -11.68
CA ASP A 78 -1.89 -3.67 -11.29
C ASP A 78 -3.40 -3.42 -11.31
N ALA A 79 -4.12 -3.98 -12.29
CA ALA A 79 -5.57 -3.92 -12.36
C ALA A 79 -6.23 -4.59 -11.14
N TRP A 80 -5.81 -5.82 -10.82
CA TRP A 80 -6.25 -6.52 -9.62
C TRP A 80 -5.94 -5.76 -8.33
N SER A 81 -4.71 -5.24 -8.21
CA SER A 81 -4.29 -4.48 -7.03
C SER A 81 -5.16 -3.23 -6.83
N ARG A 82 -5.44 -2.51 -7.92
CA ARG A 82 -6.32 -1.32 -7.90
C ARG A 82 -7.74 -1.66 -7.50
N GLU A 83 -8.30 -2.75 -8.03
CA GLU A 83 -9.65 -3.18 -7.69
C GLU A 83 -9.78 -3.53 -6.20
N VAL A 84 -8.87 -4.37 -5.69
CA VAL A 84 -8.88 -4.79 -4.29
C VAL A 84 -8.66 -3.60 -3.35
N ILE A 85 -7.61 -2.81 -3.59
CA ILE A 85 -7.27 -1.67 -2.73
C ILE A 85 -8.33 -0.58 -2.83
N GLY A 86 -8.93 -0.37 -4.01
CA GLY A 86 -10.04 0.55 -4.22
C GLY A 86 -11.30 0.15 -3.44
N THR A 87 -11.63 -1.15 -3.45
CA THR A 87 -12.76 -1.69 -2.67
C THR A 87 -12.54 -1.46 -1.18
N VAL A 88 -11.35 -1.81 -0.66
CA VAL A 88 -11.00 -1.56 0.74
C VAL A 88 -11.01 -0.06 1.04
N ALA A 89 -10.50 0.79 0.16
CA ALA A 89 -10.55 2.23 0.38
C ALA A 89 -12.00 2.74 0.54
N ASN A 90 -12.91 2.29 -0.31
CA ASN A 90 -14.31 2.66 -0.26
C ASN A 90 -14.98 2.22 1.06
N ASP A 91 -14.74 0.99 1.51
CA ASP A 91 -15.32 0.45 2.74
C ASP A 91 -14.89 1.24 4.00
N PHE A 92 -13.71 1.86 3.95
CA PHE A 92 -13.14 2.63 5.06
C PHE A 92 -13.14 4.15 4.84
N GLY A 93 -13.79 4.65 3.78
CA GLY A 93 -13.88 6.09 3.49
C GLY A 93 -12.54 6.75 3.17
N ALA A 94 -11.60 5.99 2.60
CA ALA A 94 -10.28 6.44 2.18
C ALA A 94 -10.21 6.62 0.66
N ARG A 95 -9.15 7.30 0.19
CA ARG A 95 -8.81 7.31 -1.22
C ARG A 95 -7.69 6.31 -1.50
N ALA A 96 -7.92 5.40 -2.45
CA ALA A 96 -6.86 4.54 -2.98
C ALA A 96 -5.99 5.30 -3.98
N VAL A 97 -4.67 5.09 -3.89
CA VAL A 97 -3.68 5.54 -4.88
C VAL A 97 -2.70 4.42 -5.20
N SER A 98 -2.18 4.40 -6.42
CA SER A 98 -1.26 3.36 -6.93
C SER A 98 0.13 3.93 -7.24
N PRO A 99 1.21 3.14 -7.14
CA PRO A 99 2.56 3.58 -7.55
C PRO A 99 2.66 3.99 -9.03
N SER A 100 1.76 3.45 -9.87
CA SER A 100 1.67 3.72 -11.30
C SER A 100 0.81 4.93 -11.67
N ASP A 101 0.18 5.60 -10.70
CA ASP A 101 -0.66 6.76 -10.96
C ASP A 101 0.18 7.99 -11.35
N ARG A 102 -0.40 8.87 -12.18
CA ARG A 102 0.24 10.12 -12.60
C ARG A 102 -0.56 11.32 -12.08
N PRO A 103 0.11 12.38 -11.57
CA PRO A 103 1.56 12.48 -11.34
C PRO A 103 2.04 11.48 -10.28
N TYR A 104 3.28 11.01 -10.43
CA TYR A 104 3.83 9.97 -9.55
C TYR A 104 3.89 10.44 -8.08
N LEU A 105 3.39 9.60 -7.19
CA LEU A 105 3.43 9.82 -5.75
C LEU A 105 4.74 9.27 -5.16
N PRO A 106 5.25 9.84 -4.06
CA PRO A 106 6.56 9.50 -3.52
C PRO A 106 6.52 8.21 -2.67
N PHE A 107 6.01 7.11 -3.23
CA PHE A 107 5.87 5.80 -2.57
C PHE A 107 7.16 5.32 -1.89
N GLN A 108 8.31 5.55 -2.52
CA GLN A 108 9.60 5.17 -1.93
C GLN A 108 9.91 5.97 -0.65
N GLN A 109 9.63 7.27 -0.64
CA GLN A 109 9.83 8.11 0.56
C GLN A 109 8.84 7.72 1.66
N TRP A 110 7.59 7.43 1.28
CA TRP A 110 6.60 6.92 2.21
C TRP A 110 7.03 5.58 2.82
N ALA A 111 7.56 4.66 2.02
CA ALA A 111 8.07 3.37 2.48
C ALA A 111 9.21 3.51 3.48
N MET A 112 10.16 4.40 3.19
CA MET A 112 11.27 4.72 4.10
C MET A 112 10.77 5.27 5.44
N ARG A 113 9.76 6.14 5.42
CA ARG A 113 9.16 6.72 6.65
C ARG A 113 8.31 5.73 7.42
N ALA A 114 7.49 4.94 6.72
CA ALA A 114 6.51 4.03 7.30
C ALA A 114 7.13 2.76 7.89
N GLU A 115 8.20 2.25 7.28
CA GLU A 115 8.84 0.98 7.67
C GLU A 115 10.29 1.17 8.15
N GLY A 116 10.79 2.41 8.22
CA GLY A 116 12.17 2.70 8.62
C GLY A 116 13.22 2.15 7.64
N LEU A 117 12.82 1.87 6.39
CA LEU A 117 13.71 1.29 5.39
C LEU A 117 14.80 2.29 5.00
N ARG A 118 16.03 1.79 4.84
CA ARG A 118 17.13 2.57 4.30
C ARG A 118 17.41 2.12 2.86
N PRO A 119 17.66 3.07 1.94
CA PRO A 119 18.08 2.70 0.60
C PRO A 119 19.42 1.97 0.68
N SER A 120 19.52 0.85 -0.05
CA SER A 120 20.82 0.24 -0.35
C SER A 120 21.66 1.21 -1.22
N PRO A 121 22.98 0.97 -1.37
CA PRO A 121 23.81 1.77 -2.29
C PRO A 121 23.30 1.81 -3.73
N LEU A 122 22.46 0.85 -4.13
CA LEU A 122 21.81 0.77 -5.45
C LEU A 122 20.42 1.43 -5.49
N GLY A 123 19.98 2.09 -4.41
CA GLY A 123 18.68 2.75 -4.31
C GLY A 123 17.49 1.80 -4.06
N ILE A 124 17.72 0.49 -3.99
CA ILE A 124 16.67 -0.52 -3.74
C ILE A 124 16.39 -0.61 -2.24
N LEU A 125 15.11 -0.62 -1.87
CA LEU A 125 14.65 -0.79 -0.49
C LEU A 125 14.54 -2.29 -0.14
N MET A 126 15.47 -2.80 0.66
CA MET A 126 15.47 -4.18 1.16
C MET A 126 14.76 -4.25 2.50
N HIS A 127 13.69 -5.06 2.60
CA HIS A 127 13.00 -5.26 3.87
C HIS A 127 13.82 -6.20 4.77
N PRO A 128 14.04 -5.87 6.06
CA PRO A 128 14.96 -6.63 6.92
C PRO A 128 14.57 -8.11 7.09
N GLN A 129 13.28 -8.43 7.03
CA GLN A 129 12.78 -9.80 7.16
C GLN A 129 12.56 -10.51 5.81
N TYR A 130 12.21 -9.78 4.75
CA TYR A 130 11.75 -10.37 3.48
C TYR A 130 12.72 -10.16 2.32
N GLY A 131 13.85 -9.47 2.56
CA GLY A 131 14.80 -9.11 1.52
C GLY A 131 14.13 -8.28 0.43
N LEU A 132 14.23 -8.75 -0.82
CA LEU A 132 13.59 -8.14 -2.00
C LEU A 132 12.20 -8.72 -2.28
N TRP A 133 11.74 -9.72 -1.52
CA TRP A 133 10.51 -10.44 -1.83
C TRP A 133 9.27 -9.75 -1.23
N HIS A 134 9.13 -8.48 -1.57
CA HIS A 134 8.05 -7.62 -1.10
C HIS A 134 7.79 -6.52 -2.14
N ALA A 135 6.56 -6.00 -2.19
CA ALA A 135 6.28 -4.82 -3.00
C ALA A 135 5.18 -3.98 -2.37
N TYR A 136 5.16 -2.70 -2.75
CA TYR A 136 4.05 -1.79 -2.53
C TYR A 136 3.12 -1.83 -3.75
N ARG A 137 1.83 -1.99 -3.52
CA ARG A 137 0.79 -2.12 -4.56
C ARG A 137 -0.17 -0.93 -4.57
N GLY A 138 -0.25 -0.20 -3.46
CA GLY A 138 -1.05 1.00 -3.35
C GLY A 138 -0.93 1.62 -1.97
N ALA A 139 -1.67 2.69 -1.74
CA ALA A 139 -1.80 3.32 -0.44
C ALA A 139 -3.22 3.82 -0.23
N LEU A 140 -3.62 3.91 1.04
CA LEU A 140 -4.87 4.53 1.47
C LEU A 140 -4.56 5.91 2.06
N LEU A 141 -5.30 6.93 1.61
CA LEU A 141 -5.18 8.34 2.02
C LEU A 141 -6.43 8.84 2.73
#